data_AF-A0A3N5GLC1-F1
#
_entry.id   AF-A0A3N5GLC1-F1
#
_cell.length_a   1.000
_cell.length_b   1.000
_cell.length_c   1.000
_cell.angle_alpha   90.00
_cell.angle_beta   90.00
_cell.angle_gamma   90.00
#
_symmetry.space_group_name_H-M   'P 1'
#
loop_
_entity.id
_entity.type
_entity.pdbx_description
1 polymer ?
#
loop_
_entity_poly.entity_id
_entity_poly.type
_entity_poly.pdbx_seq_one_letter_code
_entity_poly.pdbx_strand_id
1 'polypeptide(L)'
;MPKETFPCPACGAPVEPAPNKNSMPCPFCGTALTIPVNLRWQQAVTPEPPPPAGKPAFDPFRAAENARFTGEKAEYPGGHAKARVDSQFVTDALRKAQPLAAGAVSAYALWAGLKRFLPGCLMALAVLCVLSCGIGATVIYFLQRGG
;
A
#
# COMPACT_ATOMS: atom_id res chain seq x y z
N MET A 1 24.33 -13.00 47.58
CA MET A 1 23.39 -12.91 48.71
C MET A 1 23.08 -14.35 49.13
N PRO A 2 23.29 -14.75 50.40
CA PRO A 2 23.07 -16.13 50.83
C PRO A 2 21.58 -16.46 50.70
N LYS A 3 21.27 -17.56 50.02
CA LYS A 3 19.92 -18.12 49.99
C LYS A 3 19.80 -18.98 51.24
N GLU A 4 19.15 -18.47 52.27
CA GLU A 4 18.93 -19.23 53.50
C GLU A 4 17.73 -20.15 53.29
N THR A 5 17.98 -21.45 53.41
CA THR A 5 16.97 -22.50 53.30
C THR A 5 16.17 -22.59 54.61
N PHE A 6 14.85 -22.75 54.52
CA PHE A 6 13.98 -22.84 55.71
C PHE A 6 13.17 -24.15 55.73
N PRO A 7 12.83 -24.66 56.93
CA PRO A 7 12.10 -25.92 57.05
C PRO A 7 10.61 -25.76 56.69
N CYS A 8 10.08 -26.71 55.94
CA CYS A 8 8.65 -26.81 55.65
C CYS A 8 7.85 -27.21 56.91
N PRO A 9 6.76 -26.51 57.30
CA PRO A 9 5.93 -26.88 58.45
C PRO A 9 5.20 -28.22 58.31
N ALA A 10 5.00 -28.72 57.08
CA ALA A 10 4.25 -29.97 56.85
C ALA A 10 5.14 -31.23 56.83
N CYS A 11 6.37 -31.12 56.33
CA CYS A 11 7.27 -32.28 56.17
C CYS A 11 8.66 -32.11 56.77
N GLY A 12 8.99 -30.92 57.30
CA GLY A 12 10.31 -30.60 57.85
C GLY A 12 11.43 -30.46 56.82
N ALA A 13 11.15 -30.69 55.53
CA ALA A 13 12.17 -30.64 54.49
C ALA A 13 12.71 -29.21 54.29
N PRO A 14 14.02 -29.05 54.02
CA PRO A 14 14.62 -27.76 53.73
C PRO A 14 14.19 -27.28 52.33
N VAL A 15 13.48 -26.15 52.26
CA VAL A 15 12.96 -25.59 51.00
C VAL A 15 13.64 -24.25 50.70
N GLU A 16 14.11 -24.11 49.47
CA GLU A 16 14.67 -22.86 48.96
C GLU A 16 13.54 -21.93 48.49
N PRO A 17 13.42 -20.69 49.00
CA PRO A 17 12.38 -19.76 48.60
C PRO A 17 12.53 -19.33 47.14
N ALA A 18 11.43 -19.42 46.37
CA ALA A 18 11.38 -18.90 45.01
C ALA A 18 11.38 -17.36 44.98
N PRO A 19 12.12 -16.73 44.05
CA PRO A 19 12.20 -15.28 43.95
C PRO A 19 10.84 -14.67 43.58
N ASN A 20 10.53 -13.50 44.15
CA ASN A 20 9.34 -12.69 43.82
C ASN A 20 7.98 -13.40 44.01
N LYS A 21 7.91 -14.44 44.85
CA LYS A 21 6.65 -15.13 45.19
C LYS A 21 6.41 -15.12 46.71
N ASN A 22 5.13 -15.02 47.08
CA ASN A 22 4.71 -15.07 48.49
C ASN A 22 4.30 -16.49 48.92
N SER A 23 3.94 -17.35 47.95
CA SER A 23 3.56 -18.73 48.16
C SER A 23 4.10 -19.63 47.05
N MET A 24 4.47 -20.85 47.40
CA MET A 24 4.90 -21.88 46.46
C MET A 24 4.56 -23.27 47.00
N PRO A 25 4.29 -24.26 46.12
CA PRO A 25 4.15 -25.65 46.56
C PRO A 25 5.50 -26.20 47.03
N CYS A 26 5.48 -26.97 48.11
CA CYS A 26 6.65 -27.71 48.59
C CYS A 26 7.07 -28.75 47.54
N PRO A 27 8.34 -28.79 47.09
CA PRO A 27 8.79 -29.80 46.13
C PRO A 27 8.80 -31.22 46.71
N PHE A 28 8.76 -31.38 48.03
CA PHE A 28 8.81 -32.68 48.69
C PHE A 28 7.42 -33.26 48.98
N CYS A 29 6.50 -32.46 49.52
CA CYS A 29 5.18 -32.93 49.94
C CYS A 29 4.01 -32.31 49.16
N GLY A 30 4.25 -31.35 48.26
CA GLY A 30 3.21 -30.69 47.47
C GLY A 30 2.36 -29.66 48.23
N THR A 31 2.45 -29.60 49.56
CA THR A 31 1.71 -28.62 50.38
C THR A 31 2.03 -27.19 49.97
N ALA A 32 1.01 -26.34 49.88
CA ALA A 32 1.19 -24.91 49.63
C ALA A 32 1.87 -24.23 50.83
N LEU A 33 3.10 -23.75 50.63
CA LEU A 33 3.90 -23.07 51.65
C LEU A 33 3.84 -21.56 51.43
N THR A 34 3.72 -20.83 52.54
CA THR A 34 3.84 -19.37 52.56
C THR A 34 5.25 -18.99 52.96
N ILE A 35 5.95 -18.22 52.13
CA ILE A 35 7.34 -17.80 52.39
C ILE A 35 7.31 -16.68 53.45
N PRO A 36 8.08 -16.79 54.55
CA PRO A 36 8.10 -15.77 55.59
C PRO A 36 8.77 -14.49 55.09
N VAL A 37 8.32 -13.33 55.59
CA VAL A 37 8.64 -12.00 55.04
C VAL A 37 10.13 -11.73 54.98
N ASN A 38 10.90 -12.21 55.96
CA ASN A 38 12.35 -12.07 56.04
C ASN A 38 13.13 -12.88 54.99
N LEU A 39 12.50 -13.88 54.36
CA LEU A 39 13.11 -14.73 53.32
C LEU A 39 12.55 -14.43 51.92
N ARG A 40 11.68 -13.42 51.79
CA ARG A 40 11.17 -12.95 50.50
C ARG A 40 12.20 -12.07 49.83
N TRP A 41 13.16 -12.70 49.15
CA TRP A 41 14.12 -11.97 48.36
C TRP A 41 13.55 -11.70 46.96
N GLN A 42 13.69 -10.45 46.52
CA GLN A 42 13.42 -10.07 45.15
C GLN A 42 14.71 -10.29 44.37
N GLN A 43 14.67 -11.16 43.37
CA GLN A 43 15.73 -11.16 42.38
C GLN A 43 15.57 -9.84 41.66
N ALA A 44 16.50 -8.91 41.88
CA ALA A 44 16.69 -7.80 40.99
C ALA A 44 17.01 -8.43 39.65
N VAL A 45 15.97 -8.62 38.84
CA VAL A 45 16.13 -8.77 37.41
C VAL A 45 16.82 -7.47 37.05
N THR A 46 18.15 -7.50 36.92
CA THR A 46 18.82 -6.53 36.06
C THR A 46 17.97 -6.57 34.81
N PRO A 47 17.28 -5.48 34.44
CA PRO A 47 16.55 -5.50 33.20
C PRO A 47 17.59 -5.91 32.17
N GLU A 48 17.41 -7.08 31.55
CA GLU A 48 18.05 -7.32 30.28
C GLU A 48 17.72 -6.05 29.50
N PRO A 49 18.75 -5.29 29.05
CA PRO A 49 18.51 -4.03 28.37
C PRO A 49 17.41 -4.31 27.36
N PRO A 50 16.31 -3.52 27.37
CA PRO A 50 15.17 -3.82 26.53
C PRO A 50 15.73 -4.12 25.13
N PRO A 51 15.38 -5.26 24.51
CA PRO A 51 15.86 -5.58 23.17
C PRO A 51 15.71 -4.31 22.36
N PRO A 52 16.80 -3.80 21.76
CA PRO A 52 16.94 -2.39 21.40
C PRO A 52 15.64 -2.01 20.74
N ALA A 53 14.86 -1.14 21.42
CA ALA A 53 13.51 -0.83 21.02
C ALA A 53 13.60 -0.44 19.56
N GLY A 54 13.30 -1.42 18.70
CA GLY A 54 13.41 -1.26 17.28
C GLY A 54 12.49 -0.10 17.03
N LYS A 55 13.02 0.94 16.38
CA LYS A 55 12.22 2.06 15.89
C LYS A 55 10.91 1.43 15.43
N PRO A 56 9.75 1.80 16.00
CA PRO A 56 8.51 1.10 15.68
C PRO A 56 8.44 1.07 14.15
N ALA A 57 8.42 -0.15 13.60
CA ALA A 57 8.41 -0.32 12.16
C ALA A 57 7.28 0.56 11.64
N PHE A 58 7.61 1.46 10.72
CA PHE A 58 6.62 2.37 10.16
C PHE A 58 5.52 1.51 9.55
N ASP A 59 4.36 1.50 10.20
CA ASP A 59 3.17 0.82 9.73
C ASP A 59 2.33 1.85 8.97
N PRO A 60 2.28 1.76 7.63
CA PRO A 60 1.56 2.73 6.81
C PRO A 60 0.07 2.78 7.15
N PHE A 61 -0.52 1.66 7.57
CA PHE A 61 -1.95 1.55 7.85
C PHE A 61 -2.28 2.21 9.19
N ARG A 62 -1.46 1.96 10.21
CA ARG A 62 -1.64 2.58 11.53
C ARG A 62 -1.38 4.10 11.50
N ALA A 63 -0.46 4.56 10.66
CA ALA A 63 -0.25 5.99 10.41
C ALA A 63 -1.46 6.63 9.69
N ALA A 64 -2.02 5.95 8.68
CA ALA A 64 -3.20 6.42 7.96
C ALA A 64 -4.46 6.45 8.84
N GLU A 65 -4.63 5.47 9.73
CA GLU A 65 -5.77 5.41 10.65
C GLU A 65 -5.70 6.53 11.70
N ASN A 66 -4.53 6.76 12.31
CA ASN A 66 -4.33 7.89 13.21
C ASN A 66 -4.58 9.25 12.52
N ALA A 67 -4.14 9.40 11.27
CA ALA A 67 -4.39 10.62 10.49
C ALA A 67 -5.89 10.83 10.18
N ARG A 68 -6.67 9.76 10.08
CA ARG A 68 -8.11 9.80 9.82
C ARG A 68 -8.92 10.23 11.05
N PHE A 69 -8.48 9.87 12.25
CA PHE A 69 -9.12 10.27 13.51
C PHE A 69 -8.74 11.69 13.95
N THR A 70 -7.51 12.14 13.66
CA THR A 70 -7.10 13.54 13.86
C THR A 70 -7.42 14.36 12.61
N GLY A 71 -8.70 14.50 12.28
CA GLY A 71 -9.20 15.08 11.03
C GLY A 71 -8.80 16.53 10.68
N GLU A 72 -7.81 17.14 11.36
CA GLU A 72 -7.35 18.48 11.01
C GLU A 72 -5.87 18.80 11.33
N LYS A 73 -5.11 17.95 12.05
CA LYS A 73 -3.76 18.34 12.54
C LYS A 73 -2.70 17.22 12.55
N ALA A 74 -2.65 16.39 11.51
CA ALA A 74 -1.38 15.77 11.15
C ALA A 74 -0.51 16.82 10.41
N GLU A 75 -0.18 17.88 11.14
CA GLU A 75 0.73 18.91 10.70
C GLU A 75 2.13 18.29 10.76
N TYR A 76 2.68 17.86 9.62
CA TYR A 76 4.08 17.44 9.54
C TYR A 76 4.91 18.64 10.02
N PRO A 77 5.84 18.49 10.99
CA PRO A 77 6.64 19.62 11.47
C PRO A 77 7.51 20.13 10.33
N GLY A 78 7.00 21.11 9.56
CA GLY A 78 7.61 21.69 8.37
C GLY A 78 6.83 21.59 7.03
N GLY A 79 5.57 21.11 6.97
CA GLY A 79 4.95 20.70 5.70
C GLY A 79 3.93 21.64 5.00
N HIS A 80 3.35 22.63 5.68
CA HIS A 80 2.05 23.19 5.26
C HIS A 80 2.16 24.39 4.33
N ALA A 81 3.28 25.11 4.43
CA ALA A 81 3.66 26.08 3.41
C ALA A 81 4.10 25.37 2.11
N LYS A 82 4.74 24.20 2.20
CA LYS A 82 5.30 23.51 1.04
C LYS A 82 4.21 22.87 0.17
N ALA A 83 3.22 22.20 0.77
CA ALA A 83 2.14 21.55 0.00
C ALA A 83 1.28 22.53 -0.84
N ARG A 84 0.99 23.73 -0.31
CA ARG A 84 0.27 24.76 -1.08
C ARG A 84 1.14 25.32 -2.21
N VAL A 85 2.41 25.62 -1.94
CA VAL A 85 3.36 26.11 -2.96
C VAL A 85 3.60 25.05 -4.05
N ASP A 86 3.74 23.78 -3.67
CA ASP A 86 3.90 22.66 -4.60
C ASP A 86 2.65 22.50 -5.47
N SER A 87 1.44 22.62 -4.89
CA SER A 87 0.20 22.59 -5.67
C SER A 87 0.09 23.75 -6.67
N GLN A 88 0.50 24.96 -6.28
CA GLN A 88 0.49 26.14 -7.15
C GLN A 88 1.51 25.99 -8.28
N PHE A 89 2.72 25.51 -7.97
CA PHE A 89 3.76 25.21 -8.94
C PHE A 89 3.31 24.15 -9.95
N VAL A 90 2.68 23.06 -9.49
CA VAL A 90 2.13 22.02 -10.37
C VAL A 90 1.02 22.59 -11.26
N THR A 91 0.12 23.41 -10.72
CA THR A 91 -0.94 24.03 -11.53
C THR A 91 -0.39 24.99 -12.59
N ASP A 92 0.64 25.78 -12.28
CA ASP A 92 1.28 26.67 -13.25
C ASP A 92 2.10 25.91 -14.30
N ALA A 93 2.77 24.82 -13.90
CA ALA A 93 3.46 23.92 -14.83
C ALA A 93 2.46 23.24 -15.78
N LEU A 94 1.31 22.77 -15.28
CA LEU A 94 0.25 22.19 -16.09
C LEU A 94 -0.35 23.23 -17.04
N ARG A 95 -0.63 24.44 -16.57
CA ARG A 95 -1.16 25.53 -17.40
C ARG A 95 -0.16 25.92 -18.51
N LYS A 96 1.13 25.87 -18.24
CA LYS A 96 2.20 26.10 -19.24
C LYS A 96 2.36 24.94 -20.23
N ALA A 97 1.99 23.72 -19.85
CA ALA A 97 2.02 22.53 -20.70
C ALA A 97 0.72 22.29 -21.50
N GLN A 98 -0.42 22.89 -21.12
CA GLN A 98 -1.69 22.79 -21.85
C GLN A 98 -1.62 23.08 -23.37
N PRO A 99 -0.86 24.07 -23.88
CA PRO A 99 -0.82 24.33 -25.32
C PRO A 99 -0.16 23.19 -26.12
N LEU A 100 0.75 22.42 -25.50
CA LEU A 100 1.38 21.26 -26.15
C LEU A 100 0.41 20.07 -26.23
N ALA A 101 -0.42 19.89 -25.20
CA ALA A 101 -1.45 18.85 -25.18
C ALA A 101 -2.55 19.11 -26.21
N ALA A 102 -2.94 20.38 -26.42
CA ALA A 102 -3.94 20.74 -27.42
C ALA A 102 -3.50 20.40 -28.86
N GLY A 103 -2.21 20.64 -29.19
CA GLY A 103 -1.64 20.27 -30.48
C GLY A 103 -1.54 18.76 -30.70
N ALA A 104 -1.22 17.99 -29.64
CA ALA A 104 -1.15 16.53 -29.72
C ALA A 104 -2.54 15.90 -29.93
N VAL A 105 -3.57 16.44 -29.28
CA VAL A 105 -4.95 15.95 -29.43
C VAL A 105 -5.50 16.24 -30.84
N SER A 106 -5.22 17.42 -31.40
CA SER A 106 -5.66 17.74 -32.78
C SER A 106 -4.96 16.87 -33.82
N ALA A 107 -3.65 16.63 -33.68
CA ALA A 107 -2.90 15.72 -34.54
C ALA A 107 -3.41 14.27 -34.46
N TYR A 108 -3.70 13.79 -33.25
CA TYR A 108 -4.25 12.45 -33.06
C TYR A 108 -5.66 12.33 -33.64
N ALA A 109 -6.51 13.34 -33.45
CA ALA A 109 -7.86 13.37 -34.02
C ALA A 109 -7.83 13.36 -35.56
N LEU A 110 -6.93 14.14 -36.17
CA LEU A 110 -6.72 14.15 -37.62
C LEU A 110 -6.23 12.79 -38.13
N TRP A 111 -5.27 12.17 -37.45
CA TRP A 111 -4.74 10.87 -37.84
C TRP A 111 -5.78 9.74 -37.70
N ALA A 112 -6.57 9.77 -36.63
CA ALA A 112 -7.68 8.84 -36.44
C ALA A 112 -8.77 9.01 -37.49
N GLY A 113 -9.13 10.26 -37.82
CA GLY A 113 -10.06 10.58 -38.90
C GLY A 113 -9.57 10.08 -40.25
N LEU A 114 -8.30 10.36 -40.58
CA LEU A 114 -7.68 9.92 -41.83
C LEU A 114 -7.73 8.40 -41.98
N LYS A 115 -7.34 7.64 -40.95
CA LYS A 115 -7.39 6.18 -40.98
C LYS A 115 -8.80 5.63 -41.15
N ARG A 116 -9.82 6.34 -40.66
CA ARG A 116 -11.21 5.89 -40.78
C ARG A 116 -11.81 6.21 -42.14
N PHE A 117 -11.45 7.34 -42.75
CA PHE A 117 -11.98 7.76 -44.05
C PHE A 117 -11.22 7.17 -45.25
N LEU A 118 -9.92 6.89 -45.11
CA LEU A 118 -9.11 6.31 -46.19
C LEU A 118 -9.69 5.01 -46.77
N PRO A 119 -10.07 3.99 -45.99
CA PRO A 119 -10.62 2.76 -46.54
C PRO A 119 -12.00 2.99 -47.19
N GLY A 120 -12.84 3.87 -46.64
CA GLY A 120 -14.13 4.21 -47.23
C GLY A 120 -14.00 4.89 -48.59
N CYS A 121 -13.06 5.83 -48.71
CA CYS A 121 -12.76 6.51 -49.97
C CYS A 121 -12.21 5.54 -51.03
N LEU A 122 -11.27 4.66 -50.65
CA LEU A 122 -10.73 3.64 -51.55
C LEU A 122 -11.82 2.67 -52.05
N MET A 123 -12.72 2.23 -51.17
CA MET A 123 -13.83 1.37 -51.56
C MET A 123 -14.82 2.08 -52.48
N ALA A 124 -15.14 3.35 -52.22
CA ALA A 124 -16.01 4.14 -53.09
C ALA A 124 -15.41 4.32 -54.49
N LEU A 125 -14.11 4.61 -54.60
CA LEU A 125 -13.40 4.69 -55.87
C LEU A 125 -13.39 3.35 -56.62
N ALA A 126 -13.15 2.24 -55.91
CA ALA A 126 -13.18 0.90 -56.51
C ALA A 126 -14.57 0.56 -57.09
N VAL A 127 -15.64 0.83 -56.34
CA VAL A 127 -17.02 0.61 -56.79
C VAL A 127 -17.32 1.46 -58.02
N LEU A 128 -16.96 2.75 -57.99
CA LEU A 128 -17.19 3.65 -59.12
C LEU A 128 -16.43 3.21 -60.39
N CYS A 129 -15.22 2.69 -60.22
CA CYS A 129 -14.42 2.12 -61.31
C CYS A 129 -15.07 0.86 -61.90
N VAL A 130 -15.56 -0.06 -61.07
CA VAL A 130 -16.24 -1.27 -61.56
C VAL A 130 -17.53 -0.91 -62.28
N LEU A 131 -18.31 0.06 -61.77
CA LEU A 131 -19.53 0.53 -62.43
C LEU A 131 -19.24 1.17 -63.79
N SER A 132 -18.21 2.02 -63.89
CA SER A 132 -17.86 2.65 -65.17
C SER A 132 -17.37 1.63 -66.19
N CYS A 133 -16.55 0.66 -65.78
CA CYS A 133 -16.13 -0.45 -66.64
C CYS A 133 -17.30 -1.34 -67.07
N GLY A 134 -18.21 -1.66 -66.15
CA GLY A 134 -19.39 -2.48 -66.43
C GLY A 134 -20.31 -1.82 -67.45
N ILE A 135 -20.60 -0.52 -67.27
CA ILE A 135 -21.40 0.26 -68.23
C ILE A 135 -20.70 0.28 -69.60
N GLY A 136 -19.40 0.57 -69.64
CA GLY A 136 -18.62 0.57 -70.89
C GLY A 136 -18.70 -0.78 -71.62
N ALA A 137 -18.51 -1.89 -70.91
CA ALA A 137 -18.60 -3.23 -71.49
C ALA A 137 -20.00 -3.55 -72.00
N THR A 138 -21.05 -3.18 -71.25
CA THR A 138 -22.44 -3.37 -71.72
C THR A 138 -22.75 -2.58 -72.98
N VAL A 139 -22.33 -1.32 -73.08
CA VAL A 139 -22.53 -0.49 -74.28
C VAL A 139 -21.84 -1.11 -75.49
N ILE A 140 -20.57 -1.54 -75.34
CA ILE A 140 -19.82 -2.20 -76.42
C ILE A 140 -20.52 -3.48 -76.86
N TYR A 141 -20.97 -4.30 -75.92
CA TYR A 141 -21.69 -5.54 -76.20
C TYR A 141 -22.98 -5.31 -76.99
N PHE A 142 -23.76 -4.29 -76.63
CA PHE A 142 -24.98 -3.93 -77.37
C PHE A 142 -24.69 -3.43 -78.79
N LEU A 143 -23.65 -2.61 -78.97
CA LEU A 143 -23.24 -2.14 -80.30
C LEU A 143 -22.80 -3.28 -81.22
N GLN A 144 -22.11 -4.29 -80.68
CA GLN A 144 -21.69 -5.48 -81.44
C GLN A 144 -22.85 -6.41 -81.82
N ARG A 145 -23.95 -6.40 -81.06
CA ARG A 145 -25.09 -7.29 -81.29
C ARG A 145 -26.19 -6.66 -82.15
N GLY A 146 -26.25 -5.33 -82.22
CA GLY A 146 -27.30 -4.58 -82.91
C GLY A 146 -26.99 -4.12 -84.34
N GLY A 147 -25.77 -4.39 -84.84
CA GLY A 147 -25.36 -4.13 -86.23
C GLY A 147 -25.28 -5.42 -87.02
#